data_AF-A0A6A7APD6-F1
#
_entry.id   AF-A0A6A7APD6-F1
#
_cell.length_a   1.000
_cell.length_b   1.000
_cell.length_c   1.000
_cell.angle_alpha   90.00
_cell.angle_beta   90.00
_cell.angle_gamma   90.00
#
_symmetry.space_group_name_H-M   'P 1'
#
loop_
_entity.id
_entity.type
_entity.pdbx_description
1 polymer ?
#
loop_
_entity_poly.entity_id
_entity_poly.type
_entity_poly.pdbx_seq_one_letter_code
_entity_poly.pdbx_strand_id
1 'polypeptide(L)'
;LPQELLFAIWTYLPVDGLLALKLTHPILNDRLRIDPQSWPKHKISQCARLAIRIYLAPPDPEPTQEWCFLCHTKYPTSVFCSSSSSICTRRSHIQQASEVEVLELPSRICCWHAGRLTRL
;
A
#
# COMPACT_ATOMS: atom_id res chain seq x y z
N LEU A 1 7.48 8.48 23.33
CA LEU A 1 6.25 8.65 24.14
C LEU A 1 6.48 8.07 25.54
N PRO A 2 5.87 8.67 26.57
CA PRO A 2 5.66 8.04 27.87
C PRO A 2 4.97 6.67 27.73
N GLN A 3 5.29 5.73 28.62
CA GLN A 3 4.83 4.34 28.53
C GLN A 3 3.31 4.24 28.76
N GLU A 4 2.76 5.12 29.58
CA GLU A 4 1.34 5.19 29.96
C GLU A 4 0.47 5.56 28.76
N LEU A 5 0.93 6.54 27.96
CA LEU A 5 0.24 6.94 26.74
C LEU A 5 0.31 5.85 25.66
N LEU A 6 1.44 5.15 25.59
CA LEU A 6 1.57 4.00 24.70
C LEU A 6 0.58 2.90 25.08
N PHE A 7 0.49 2.53 26.36
CA PHE A 7 -0.51 1.56 26.83
C PHE A 7 -1.93 2.01 26.50
N ALA A 8 -2.29 3.28 26.74
CA ALA A 8 -3.62 3.80 26.41
C ALA A 8 -3.94 3.63 24.91
N ILE A 9 -3.01 3.98 24.02
CA ILE A 9 -3.18 3.82 22.57
C ILE A 9 -3.38 2.34 22.20
N TRP A 10 -2.60 1.44 22.80
CA TRP A 10 -2.62 0.01 22.47
C TRP A 10 -3.93 -0.68 22.87
N THR A 11 -4.55 -0.28 23.98
CA THR A 11 -5.82 -0.86 24.45
C THR A 11 -6.98 -0.61 23.48
N TYR A 12 -6.90 0.44 22.65
CA TYR A 12 -7.94 0.79 21.68
C TYR A 12 -7.61 0.40 20.24
N LEU A 13 -6.39 -0.10 19.96
CA LEU A 13 -6.01 -0.53 18.63
C LEU A 13 -6.48 -1.96 18.36
N PRO A 14 -7.05 -2.24 17.18
CA PRO A 14 -7.27 -3.61 16.74
C PRO A 14 -5.91 -4.30 16.48
N VAL A 15 -5.93 -5.64 16.39
CA VAL A 15 -4.70 -6.46 16.27
C VAL A 15 -3.81 -6.05 15.10
N ASP A 16 -4.42 -5.73 13.96
CA ASP A 16 -3.73 -5.21 12.77
C ASP A 16 -3.08 -3.84 13.02
N GLY A 17 -3.76 -2.96 13.75
CA GLY A 17 -3.21 -1.68 14.18
C GLY A 17 -2.03 -1.83 15.14
N LEU A 18 -2.10 -2.77 16.09
CA LEU A 18 -1.00 -3.11 16.99
C LEU A 18 0.21 -3.65 16.23
N LEU A 19 -0.02 -4.55 15.27
CA LEU A 19 1.03 -5.13 14.43
C LEU A 19 1.70 -4.05 13.58
N ALA A 20 0.91 -3.19 12.92
CA ALA A 20 1.42 -2.06 12.14
C ALA A 20 2.29 -1.15 13.02
N LEU A 21 1.81 -0.77 14.21
CA LEU A 21 2.55 0.06 15.15
C LEU A 21 3.88 -0.59 15.58
N LYS A 22 3.88 -1.89 15.85
CA LYS A 22 5.08 -2.67 16.20
C LYS A 22 6.12 -2.64 15.08
N LEU A 23 5.68 -2.73 13.83
CA LEU A 23 6.56 -2.73 12.65
C LEU A 23 7.07 -1.34 12.24
N THR A 24 6.51 -0.25 12.78
CA THR A 24 6.95 1.11 12.41
C THR A 24 8.34 1.48 12.93
N HIS A 25 8.78 0.93 14.08
CA HIS A 25 10.05 1.33 14.69
C HIS A 25 10.61 0.27 15.65
N PRO A 26 11.94 0.03 15.70
CA PRO A 26 12.56 -0.97 16.58
C PRO A 26 12.22 -0.79 18.07
N ILE A 27 12.29 0.45 18.57
CA ILE A 27 11.94 0.75 19.97
C ILE A 27 10.49 0.36 20.30
N LEU A 28 9.57 0.59 19.36
CA LEU A 28 8.17 0.19 19.55
C LEU A 28 8.04 -1.33 19.46
N ASN A 29 8.77 -1.97 18.54
CA ASN A 29 8.84 -3.41 18.44
C ASN A 29 9.24 -4.07 19.77
N ASP A 30 10.25 -3.54 20.44
CA ASP A 30 10.76 -4.10 21.70
C ASP A 30 9.83 -3.83 22.89
N ARG A 31 9.17 -2.67 22.89
CA ARG A 31 8.25 -2.27 23.98
C ARG A 31 6.86 -2.89 23.87
N LEU A 32 6.39 -3.16 22.65
CA LEU A 32 5.07 -3.75 22.38
C LEU A 32 5.12 -5.27 22.59
N ARG A 33 4.71 -5.71 23.78
CA ARG A 33 4.44 -7.13 24.03
C ARG A 33 3.01 -7.46 23.63
N ILE A 34 2.89 -8.10 22.47
CA ILE A 34 1.61 -8.62 21.99
C ILE A 34 1.44 -10.01 22.60
N ASP A 35 0.47 -10.19 23.50
CA ASP A 35 0.08 -11.51 23.99
C ASP A 35 -0.90 -12.15 22.99
N PRO A 36 -0.53 -13.24 22.29
CA PRO A 36 -1.41 -13.91 21.34
C PRO A 36 -2.68 -14.47 21.99
N GLN A 37 -2.66 -14.77 23.29
CA GLN A 37 -3.83 -15.29 24.01
C GLN A 37 -4.84 -14.20 24.37
N SER A 38 -4.36 -12.97 24.55
CA SER A 38 -5.20 -11.78 24.76
C SER A 38 -5.90 -11.31 23.48
N TRP A 39 -5.54 -11.87 22.32
CA TRP A 39 -6.18 -11.50 21.07
C TRP A 39 -7.66 -11.83 21.19
N PRO A 40 -8.53 -10.83 21.05
CA PRO A 40 -9.93 -11.14 20.96
C PRO A 40 -10.09 -12.13 19.81
N LYS A 41 -10.98 -13.12 19.93
CA LYS A 41 -11.39 -13.98 18.79
C LYS A 41 -11.97 -13.18 17.61
N HIS A 42 -11.91 -11.84 17.66
CA HIS A 42 -12.40 -10.93 16.66
C HIS A 42 -11.68 -11.13 15.33
N LYS A 43 -12.54 -11.30 14.34
CA LYS A 43 -12.22 -11.42 12.92
C LYS A 43 -11.31 -10.28 12.52
N ILE A 44 -10.18 -10.62 11.90
CA ILE A 44 -9.31 -9.71 11.14
C ILE A 44 -10.18 -8.63 10.46
N SER A 45 -9.79 -7.35 10.61
CA SER A 45 -10.54 -6.24 10.02
C SER A 45 -10.74 -6.47 8.51
N GLN A 46 -11.78 -5.89 7.91
CA GLN A 46 -12.00 -6.03 6.47
C GLN A 46 -10.80 -5.52 5.66
N CYS A 47 -10.17 -4.43 6.14
CA CYS A 47 -8.96 -3.87 5.55
C CYS A 47 -7.77 -4.82 5.66
N ALA A 48 -7.53 -5.42 6.84
CA ALA A 48 -6.46 -6.39 7.02
C ALA A 48 -6.70 -7.69 6.24
N ARG A 49 -7.96 -8.16 6.13
CA ARG A 49 -8.30 -9.29 5.25
C ARG A 49 -8.01 -8.98 3.80
N LEU A 50 -8.36 -7.77 3.35
CA LEU A 50 -8.07 -7.33 1.99
C LEU A 50 -6.56 -7.23 1.76
N ALA A 51 -5.81 -6.63 2.69
CA ALA A 51 -4.35 -6.53 2.62
C ALA A 51 -3.69 -7.92 2.58
N ILE A 52 -4.11 -8.86 3.43
CA ILE A 52 -3.61 -10.25 3.40
C ILE A 52 -3.90 -10.90 2.05
N ARG A 53 -5.13 -10.79 1.53
CA ARG A 53 -5.48 -11.33 0.20
C ARG A 53 -4.71 -10.67 -0.94
N ILE A 54 -4.31 -9.42 -0.78
CA ILE A 54 -3.65 -8.64 -1.83
C ILE A 54 -2.13 -8.89 -1.81
N TYR A 55 -1.51 -8.82 -0.63
CA TYR A 55 -0.06 -8.81 -0.48
C TYR A 55 0.53 -10.17 -0.12
N LEU A 56 -0.25 -11.08 0.45
CA LEU A 56 0.20 -12.43 0.80
C LEU A 56 -0.42 -13.51 -0.10
N ALA A 57 -1.20 -13.13 -1.11
CA ALA A 57 -1.56 -14.08 -2.16
C ALA A 57 -0.30 -14.50 -2.91
N PRO A 58 -0.15 -15.80 -3.24
CA PRO A 58 0.92 -16.25 -4.11
C PRO A 58 0.91 -15.40 -5.39
N PRO A 59 2.07 -14.89 -5.84
CA PRO A 59 2.11 -14.17 -7.10
C PRO A 59 1.62 -15.11 -8.19
N ASP A 60 0.59 -14.68 -8.93
CA ASP A 60 0.20 -15.32 -10.17
C ASP A 60 1.38 -15.17 -11.13
N PRO A 61 1.90 -16.26 -11.73
CA PRO A 61 3.09 -16.17 -12.58
C PRO A 61 2.93 -15.20 -13.76
N GLU A 62 1.71 -15.00 -14.27
CA GLU A 62 1.41 -14.01 -15.32
C GLU A 62 -0.03 -13.50 -15.22
N PRO A 63 -0.33 -12.51 -14.35
CA PRO A 63 -1.66 -11.92 -14.30
C PRO A 63 -1.91 -11.17 -15.61
N THR A 64 -2.89 -11.62 -16.40
CA THR A 64 -3.39 -10.86 -17.56
C THR A 64 -4.21 -9.64 -17.12
N GLN A 65 -4.69 -9.65 -15.88
CA GLN A 65 -5.47 -8.58 -15.27
C GLN A 65 -5.00 -8.27 -13.85
N GLU A 66 -4.96 -6.99 -13.54
CA GLU A 66 -4.71 -6.47 -12.20
C GLU A 66 -5.89 -5.66 -11.70
N TRP A 67 -6.05 -5.57 -10.38
CA TRP A 67 -7.13 -4.82 -9.74
C TRP A 67 -6.59 -3.51 -9.19
N CYS A 68 -7.28 -2.41 -9.50
CA CYS A 68 -6.90 -1.08 -9.02
C CYS A 68 -7.48 -0.80 -7.63
N PHE A 69 -6.63 -0.40 -6.67
CA PHE A 69 -7.01 -0.09 -5.30
C PHE A 69 -7.91 1.15 -5.17
N LEU A 70 -7.84 2.09 -6.12
CA LEU A 70 -8.62 3.33 -6.05
C LEU A 70 -9.95 3.24 -6.83
N CYS A 71 -9.96 2.58 -7.99
CA CYS A 71 -11.18 2.34 -8.79
C CYS A 71 -11.98 1.12 -8.32
N HIS A 72 -11.38 0.26 -7.52
CA HIS A 72 -11.90 -1.07 -7.19
C HIS A 72 -12.28 -1.93 -8.43
N THR A 73 -11.62 -1.72 -9.57
CA THR A 73 -11.95 -2.37 -10.86
C THR A 73 -10.75 -3.15 -11.40
N LYS A 74 -11.01 -4.25 -12.13
CA LYS A 74 -9.99 -5.06 -12.82
C LYS A 74 -9.71 -4.50 -14.21
N TYR A 75 -8.43 -4.38 -14.57
CA TYR A 75 -7.97 -3.93 -15.88
C TYR A 75 -6.79 -4.79 -16.35
N PRO A 76 -6.45 -4.76 -17.65
CA PRO A 76 -5.22 -5.38 -18.14
C PRO A 76 -3.98 -4.84 -17.43
N THR A 77 -2.98 -5.68 -17.16
CA THR A 77 -1.73 -5.26 -16.49
C THR A 77 -1.01 -4.12 -17.18
N SER A 78 -1.19 -3.97 -18.50
CA SER A 78 -0.67 -2.83 -19.27
C SER A 78 -1.15 -1.46 -18.79
N VAL A 79 -2.29 -1.35 -18.07
CA VAL A 79 -2.74 -0.04 -17.55
C VAL A 79 -2.13 0.32 -16.20
N PHE A 80 -1.38 -0.59 -15.59
CA PHE A 80 -0.66 -0.39 -14.32
C PHE A 80 0.81 -0.01 -14.56
N CYS A 81 1.27 -0.07 -15.81
CA CYS A 81 2.51 0.56 -16.25
C CYS A 81 2.23 1.95 -16.80
N SER A 82 3.00 2.95 -16.39
CA SER A 82 2.86 4.31 -16.92
C SER A 82 3.40 4.44 -18.35
N SER A 83 4.35 3.61 -18.76
CA SER A 83 4.97 3.58 -20.10
C SER A 83 3.98 3.32 -21.23
N SER A 84 2.91 2.57 -20.96
CA SER A 84 1.80 2.28 -21.87
C SER A 84 0.58 3.19 -21.64
N SER A 85 0.67 4.12 -20.69
CA SER A 85 -0.43 5.03 -20.37
C SER A 85 -0.29 6.36 -21.11
N SER A 86 -1.42 6.96 -21.49
CA SER A 86 -1.47 8.32 -22.05
C SER A 86 -1.05 9.43 -21.08
N ILE A 87 -0.65 9.07 -19.84
CA ILE A 87 -0.17 9.98 -18.78
C ILE A 87 1.38 9.87 -18.63
N CYS A 88 2.09 9.42 -19.66
CA CYS A 88 3.51 9.77 -19.80
C CYS A 88 3.64 11.30 -19.92
N THR A 89 3.94 11.98 -18.82
CA THR A 89 4.16 13.42 -18.84
C THR A 89 5.50 13.68 -19.52
N ARG A 90 5.44 14.05 -20.80
CA ARG A 90 6.63 14.50 -21.54
C ARG A 90 7.16 15.74 -20.84
N ARG A 91 8.35 15.67 -20.25
CA ARG A 91 9.01 16.83 -19.63
C ARG A 91 9.28 17.88 -20.72
N SER A 92 8.40 18.86 -20.87
CA SER A 92 8.60 19.97 -21.80
C SER A 92 9.41 21.07 -21.13
N HIS A 93 10.73 20.88 -20.97
CA HIS A 93 11.61 22.02 -20.76
C HIS A 93 13.05 21.75 -21.22
N ILE A 94 13.37 22.36 -22.37
CA ILE A 94 14.70 22.72 -22.88
C ILE A 94 15.65 21.57 -23.22
N GLN A 95 15.74 21.31 -24.54
CA GLN A 95 16.92 20.79 -25.25
C GLN A 95 17.73 19.67 -24.58
N GLN A 96 17.23 18.43 -24.63
CA GLN A 96 18.04 17.25 -24.94
C GLN A 96 17.11 16.07 -25.20
N ALA A 97 17.59 15.09 -25.95
CA ALA A 97 16.81 14.02 -26.57
C ALA A 97 15.80 13.38 -25.62
N SER A 98 14.54 13.37 -26.08
CA SER A 98 13.36 12.61 -25.61
C SER A 98 13.60 11.40 -24.68
N GLU A 99 13.94 11.63 -23.41
CA GLU A 99 13.74 10.62 -22.37
C GLU A 99 12.30 10.74 -21.85
N VAL A 100 11.49 9.73 -22.13
CA VAL A 100 10.17 9.58 -21.52
C VAL A 100 10.43 9.17 -20.07
N GLU A 101 10.17 10.07 -19.13
CA GLU A 101 10.24 9.76 -17.70
C GLU A 101 9.01 8.92 -17.34
N VAL A 102 9.23 7.60 -17.27
CA VAL A 102 8.21 6.63 -16.89
C VAL A 102 8.03 6.71 -15.39
N LEU A 103 6.95 7.35 -14.93
CA LEU A 103 6.62 7.42 -13.50
C LEU A 103 6.19 6.04 -13.01
N GLU A 104 6.98 5.41 -12.12
CA GLU A 104 6.53 4.17 -11.49
C GLU A 104 5.28 4.44 -10.65
N LEU A 105 4.18 3.75 -10.99
CA LEU A 105 2.96 3.80 -10.21
C LEU A 105 3.13 2.87 -9.00
N PRO A 106 2.66 3.27 -7.80
CA PRO A 106 2.57 2.34 -6.69
C PRO A 106 1.78 1.11 -7.12
N SER A 107 2.18 -0.06 -6.61
CA SER A 107 1.57 -1.34 -7.00
C SER A 107 0.05 -1.29 -6.94
N ARG A 108 -0.62 -1.86 -7.96
CA ARG A 108 -2.08 -1.96 -8.04
C ARG A 108 -2.81 -0.61 -8.09
N ILE A 109 -2.18 0.44 -8.61
CA ILE A 109 -2.86 1.69 -8.98
C ILE A 109 -2.86 1.83 -10.50
N CYS A 110 -4.04 1.95 -11.11
CA CYS A 110 -4.11 2.17 -12.56
C CYS A 110 -3.64 3.58 -12.94
N CYS A 111 -3.11 3.71 -14.15
CA CYS A 111 -2.56 4.97 -14.68
C CYS A 111 -3.54 6.15 -14.65
N TRP A 112 -4.85 5.91 -14.71
CA TRP A 112 -5.86 6.98 -14.60
C TRP A 112 -5.84 7.73 -13.26
N HIS A 113 -5.21 7.16 -12.23
CA HIS A 113 -5.00 7.82 -10.95
C HIS A 113 -3.62 8.44 -10.76
N ALA A 114 -2.72 8.34 -11.76
CA ALA A 114 -1.40 8.96 -11.70
C ALA A 114 -1.49 10.45 -11.31
N GLY A 115 -2.42 11.20 -11.95
CA GLY A 115 -2.63 12.62 -11.66
C GLY A 115 -3.06 12.95 -10.22
N ARG A 116 -3.60 11.98 -9.46
CA ARG A 116 -3.90 12.16 -8.02
C ARG A 116 -2.67 11.98 -7.14
N LEU A 117 -1.69 11.21 -7.61
CA LEU A 117 -0.45 10.90 -6.90
C LEU A 117 0.65 11.93 -7.21
N THR A 118 0.64 12.52 -8.39
CA THR A 118 1.61 13.55 -8.84
C THR A 118 1.17 14.96 -8.45
N ARG A 119 0.64 15.18 -7.24
CA ARG A 119 0.41 16.55 -6.77
C ARG A 119 1.76 17.27 -6.70
N LEU A 120 2.02 18.12 -7.70
CA LEU A 120 3.02 19.18 -7.69
C LEU A 120 2.61 20.26 -6.67
#